data_AF-A0A9D8J583-F1
#
_entry.id   AF-A0A9D8J583-F1
#
_cell.length_a   1.000
_cell.length_b   1.000
_cell.length_c   1.000
_cell.angle_alpha   90.00
_cell.angle_beta   90.00
_cell.angle_gamma   90.00
#
_symmetry.space_group_name_H-M   'P 1'
#
loop_
_entity.id
_entity.type
_entity.pdbx_description
1 polymer ?
#
loop_
_entity_poly.entity_id
_entity_poly.type
_entity_poly.pdbx_seq_one_letter_code
_entity_poly.pdbx_strand_id
1 'polypeptide(L)'
;MLTNTEFRLQVQNKINEFKRIYRSSLSPKWRASIQLNSLQIKRKQINLMNDKELYHACQNLANTLTHIQEAKEKRHQGLDAFINDLQQTLQHFRLFENIMIHEKSFCQKHLLNVIQHTQSLQLSINKQSLDAIQNSGKTLIEIGDEQCINQLIELMQQHQDQSRYFSQLANYFLSLKAVYDNNPLCH
;
A
#
# COMPACT_ATOMS: atom_id res chain seq x y z
N MET A 1 -12.76 -16.10 -14.09
CA MET A 1 -11.59 -16.28 -13.20
C MET A 1 -11.26 -14.91 -12.64
N LEU A 2 -11.15 -14.75 -11.32
CA LEU A 2 -10.67 -13.49 -10.75
C LEU A 2 -9.23 -13.27 -11.19
N THR A 3 -8.93 -12.09 -11.74
CA THR A 3 -7.62 -11.68 -12.21
C THR A 3 -6.61 -11.77 -11.06
N ASN A 4 -5.42 -12.32 -11.30
CA ASN A 4 -4.33 -12.33 -10.33
C ASN A 4 -3.77 -10.91 -10.19
N THR A 5 -4.41 -10.09 -9.36
CA THR A 5 -3.91 -8.78 -8.98
C THR A 5 -2.63 -8.90 -8.17
N GLU A 6 -1.79 -7.87 -8.20
CA GLU A 6 -0.54 -7.82 -7.43
C GLU A 6 -0.80 -8.07 -5.94
N PHE A 7 -1.85 -7.43 -5.40
CA PHE A 7 -2.31 -7.64 -4.02
C PHE A 7 -2.57 -9.11 -3.72
N ARG A 8 -3.37 -9.78 -4.56
CA ARG A 8 -3.73 -11.19 -4.37
C ARG A 8 -2.51 -12.09 -4.38
N LEU A 9 -1.56 -11.86 -5.28
CA LEU A 9 -0.34 -12.65 -5.38
C LEU A 9 0.51 -12.52 -4.10
N GLN A 10 0.72 -11.29 -3.63
CA GLN A 10 1.51 -11.04 -2.42
C GLN A 10 0.86 -11.68 -1.17
N VAL A 11 -0.44 -11.49 -0.99
CA VAL A 11 -1.18 -12.04 0.15
C VAL A 11 -1.26 -13.56 0.12
N GLN A 12 -1.49 -14.16 -1.06
CA GLN A 12 -1.52 -15.62 -1.19
C GLN A 12 -0.19 -16.27 -0.78
N ASN A 13 0.94 -15.65 -1.14
CA ASN A 13 2.26 -16.12 -0.73
C ASN A 13 2.40 -16.11 0.80
N LYS A 14 1.99 -15.02 1.46
CA LYS A 14 2.02 -14.92 2.93
C LYS A 14 1.10 -15.94 3.60
N ILE A 15 -0.12 -16.13 3.09
CA ILE A 15 -1.03 -17.16 3.62
C ILE A 15 -0.46 -18.57 3.46
N ASN A 16 0.21 -18.87 2.35
CA ASN A 16 0.83 -20.17 2.12
C ASN A 16 2.00 -20.40 3.08
N GLU A 17 2.77 -19.36 3.39
CA GLU A 17 3.81 -19.40 4.41
C GLU A 17 3.24 -19.67 5.82
N PHE A 18 2.15 -19.01 6.20
CA PHE A 18 1.46 -19.33 7.46
C PHE A 18 1.02 -20.79 7.54
N LYS A 19 0.43 -21.33 6.45
CA LYS A 19 0.04 -22.75 6.40
C LYS A 19 1.23 -23.68 6.56
N ARG A 20 2.41 -23.31 6.06
CA ARG A 20 3.66 -24.05 6.27
C ARG A 20 4.04 -24.03 7.75
N ILE A 21 4.18 -22.84 8.34
CA ILE A 21 4.52 -22.65 9.78
C ILE A 21 3.55 -23.41 10.68
N TYR A 22 2.25 -23.34 10.38
CA TYR A 22 1.21 -24.03 11.14
C TYR A 22 1.39 -25.56 11.16
N ARG A 23 1.79 -26.15 10.02
CA ARG A 23 1.93 -27.61 9.87
C ARG A 23 3.26 -28.13 10.41
N SER A 24 4.36 -27.42 10.17
CA SER A 24 5.71 -27.91 10.45
C SER A 24 6.27 -27.42 11.79
N SER A 25 5.92 -26.21 12.20
CA SER A 25 6.70 -25.48 13.21
C SER A 25 5.92 -25.24 14.52
N LEU A 26 4.58 -25.19 14.47
CA LEU A 26 3.77 -25.05 15.68
C LEU A 26 3.66 -26.39 16.43
N SER A 27 3.88 -26.34 17.74
CA SER A 27 3.65 -27.47 18.63
C SER A 27 2.14 -27.79 18.77
N PRO A 28 1.76 -29.02 19.20
CA PRO A 28 0.36 -29.40 19.38
C PRO A 28 -0.42 -28.45 20.29
N LYS A 29 0.21 -27.93 21.36
CA LYS A 29 -0.39 -26.95 22.29
C LYS A 29 -0.79 -25.65 21.56
N TRP A 30 0.07 -25.16 20.67
CA TRP A 30 -0.23 -23.99 19.85
C TRP A 30 -1.34 -24.26 18.84
N ARG A 31 -1.30 -25.40 18.15
CA ARG A 31 -2.34 -25.77 17.17
C ARG A 31 -3.72 -25.89 17.80
N ALA A 32 -3.82 -26.44 19.01
CA ALA A 32 -5.07 -26.50 19.77
C ALA A 32 -5.65 -25.12 20.09
N SER A 33 -4.79 -24.10 20.17
CA SER A 33 -5.18 -22.70 20.43
C SER A 33 -5.63 -21.95 19.16
N ILE A 34 -5.35 -22.51 17.99
CA ILE A 34 -5.60 -21.88 16.69
C ILE A 34 -6.55 -22.78 15.89
N GLN A 35 -7.84 -22.48 15.98
CA GLN A 35 -8.85 -23.18 15.19
C GLN A 35 -8.85 -22.66 13.74
N LEU A 36 -8.26 -23.40 12.80
CA LEU A 36 -8.22 -22.99 11.38
C LEU A 36 -9.60 -22.70 10.78
N ASN A 37 -10.65 -23.34 11.30
CA ASN A 37 -12.03 -23.13 10.85
C ASN A 37 -12.58 -21.75 11.26
N SER A 38 -12.13 -21.18 12.38
CA SER A 38 -12.53 -19.84 12.83
C SER A 38 -11.72 -18.74 12.15
N LEU A 39 -10.55 -19.05 11.59
CA LEU A 39 -9.69 -18.09 10.91
C LEU A 39 -10.18 -17.68 9.50
N GLN A 40 -11.33 -18.16 9.03
CA GLN A 40 -11.95 -17.81 7.73
C GLN A 40 -11.08 -18.01 6.46
N ILE A 41 -9.91 -18.64 6.57
CA ILE A 41 -9.00 -18.90 5.44
C ILE A 41 -9.11 -20.38 5.03
N LYS A 42 -10.28 -20.78 4.50
CA LYS A 42 -10.41 -22.10 3.88
C LYS A 42 -9.75 -22.10 2.50
N ARG A 43 -9.17 -23.26 2.12
CA ARG A 43 -8.35 -23.45 0.91
C ARG A 43 -9.01 -23.00 -0.40
N LYS A 44 -10.35 -23.02 -0.48
CA LYS A 44 -11.11 -22.58 -1.66
C LYS A 44 -11.72 -21.18 -1.52
N GLN A 45 -11.82 -20.61 -0.32
CA GLN A 45 -12.50 -19.34 -0.08
C GLN A 45 -11.68 -18.13 -0.55
N ILE A 46 -10.35 -18.15 -0.38
CA ILE A 46 -9.45 -17.09 -0.88
C ILE A 46 -9.65 -16.85 -2.38
N ASN A 47 -9.86 -17.93 -3.15
CA ASN A 47 -10.03 -17.87 -4.59
C ASN A 47 -11.41 -17.33 -5.02
N LEU A 48 -12.35 -17.22 -4.08
CA LEU A 48 -13.71 -16.73 -4.31
C LEU A 48 -13.90 -15.30 -3.80
N MET A 49 -13.08 -14.87 -2.83
CA MET A 49 -13.08 -13.51 -2.30
C MET A 49 -12.60 -12.53 -3.38
N ASN A 50 -13.27 -11.38 -3.52
CA ASN A 50 -12.71 -10.22 -4.20
C ASN A 50 -11.58 -9.59 -3.37
N ASP A 51 -10.83 -8.63 -3.93
CA ASP A 51 -9.64 -8.09 -3.25
C ASP A 51 -9.98 -7.34 -1.95
N LYS A 52 -11.13 -6.68 -1.88
CA LYS A 52 -11.62 -6.02 -0.66
C LYS A 52 -11.96 -7.05 0.43
N GLU A 53 -12.67 -8.10 0.08
CA GLU A 53 -13.00 -9.20 1.01
C GLU A 53 -11.73 -9.90 1.50
N LEU A 54 -10.77 -10.13 0.61
CA LEU A 54 -9.48 -10.73 0.93
C LEU A 54 -8.67 -9.83 1.87
N TYR A 55 -8.65 -8.52 1.65
CA TYR A 55 -8.01 -7.55 2.52
C TYR A 55 -8.57 -7.61 3.95
N HIS A 56 -9.89 -7.54 4.10
CA HIS A 56 -10.53 -7.64 5.41
C HIS A 56 -10.31 -9.01 6.08
N ALA A 57 -10.35 -10.10 5.31
CA ALA A 57 -10.05 -11.44 5.83
C ALA A 57 -8.62 -11.53 6.38
N CYS A 58 -7.65 -10.91 5.69
CA CYS A 58 -6.26 -10.85 6.14
C CYS A 58 -6.05 -9.96 7.36
N GLN A 59 -6.72 -8.81 7.44
CA GLN A 59 -6.72 -7.99 8.66
C GLN A 59 -7.28 -8.78 9.85
N ASN A 60 -8.41 -9.46 9.68
CA ASN A 60 -9.02 -10.28 10.72
C ASN A 60 -8.11 -11.44 11.16
N LEU A 61 -7.42 -12.08 10.20
CA LEU A 61 -6.42 -13.11 10.51
C LEU A 61 -5.30 -12.56 11.38
N ALA A 62 -4.68 -11.45 10.96
CA ALA A 62 -3.59 -10.83 11.70
C ALA A 62 -4.03 -10.49 13.13
N ASN A 63 -5.17 -9.81 13.27
CA ASN A 63 -5.73 -9.43 14.57
C ASN A 63 -6.01 -10.64 15.45
N THR A 64 -6.64 -11.69 14.91
CA THR A 64 -6.96 -12.90 15.67
C THR A 64 -5.69 -13.60 16.16
N LEU A 65 -4.67 -13.71 15.31
CA LEU A 65 -3.39 -14.31 15.70
C LEU A 65 -2.64 -13.47 16.74
N THR A 66 -2.70 -12.13 16.64
CA THR A 66 -2.17 -11.22 17.67
C THR A 66 -2.82 -11.47 19.02
N HIS A 67 -4.16 -11.52 19.08
CA HIS A 67 -4.89 -11.79 20.33
C HIS A 67 -4.54 -13.16 20.92
N ILE A 68 -4.41 -14.19 20.07
CA ILE A 68 -4.01 -15.54 20.51
C ILE A 68 -2.60 -15.51 21.10
N GLN A 69 -1.67 -14.73 20.52
CA GLN A 69 -0.31 -14.61 21.03
C GLN A 69 -0.23 -13.85 22.34
N GLU A 70 -0.96 -12.76 22.48
CA GLU A 70 -1.00 -11.95 23.71
C GLU A 70 -1.60 -12.73 24.88
N ALA A 71 -2.52 -13.65 24.62
CA ALA A 71 -3.08 -14.56 25.62
C ALA A 71 -2.13 -15.69 26.07
N LYS A 72 -0.91 -15.78 25.53
CA LYS A 72 0.08 -16.82 25.88
C LYS A 72 1.24 -16.25 26.69
N GLU A 73 1.67 -16.99 27.70
CA GLU A 73 2.85 -16.65 28.52
C GLU A 73 4.15 -16.53 27.71
N LYS A 74 4.25 -17.27 26.59
CA LYS A 74 5.39 -17.21 25.67
C LYS A 74 4.87 -17.04 24.25
N ARG A 75 5.37 -16.03 23.54
CA ARG A 75 5.09 -15.78 22.13
C ARG A 75 5.83 -16.76 21.21
N HIS A 76 5.26 -17.05 20.05
CA HIS A 76 5.86 -17.90 19.03
C HIS A 76 6.48 -17.05 17.92
N GLN A 77 7.81 -17.06 17.82
CA GLN A 77 8.56 -16.20 16.89
C GLN A 77 8.10 -16.33 15.43
N GLY A 78 7.80 -17.54 14.95
CA GLY A 78 7.31 -17.72 13.58
C GLY A 78 5.90 -17.14 13.34
N LEU A 79 5.08 -17.02 14.39
CA LEU A 79 3.78 -16.36 14.29
C LEU A 79 3.96 -14.84 14.36
N ASP A 80 4.88 -14.34 15.19
CA ASP A 80 5.22 -12.91 15.24
C ASP A 80 5.73 -12.42 13.89
N ALA A 81 6.69 -13.16 13.30
CA ALA A 81 7.22 -12.84 11.97
C ALA A 81 6.10 -12.82 10.92
N PHE A 82 5.21 -13.82 10.92
CA PHE A 82 4.08 -13.86 10.00
C PHE A 82 3.09 -12.69 10.19
N ILE A 83 2.72 -12.37 11.43
CA ILE A 83 1.79 -11.28 11.74
C ILE A 83 2.38 -9.95 11.26
N ASN A 84 3.64 -9.67 11.60
CA ASN A 84 4.33 -8.45 11.22
C ASN A 84 4.42 -8.33 9.69
N ASP A 85 4.84 -9.40 9.01
CA ASP A 85 4.93 -9.43 7.55
C ASP A 85 3.57 -9.20 6.87
N LEU A 86 2.51 -9.83 7.40
CA LEU A 86 1.17 -9.67 6.84
C LEU A 86 0.65 -8.25 7.08
N GLN A 87 0.84 -7.68 8.27
CA GLN A 87 0.45 -6.31 8.59
C GLN A 87 1.21 -5.29 7.72
N GLN A 88 2.53 -5.44 7.58
CA GLN A 88 3.32 -4.60 6.68
C GLN A 88 2.87 -4.72 5.23
N THR A 89 2.56 -5.94 4.77
CA THR A 89 2.01 -6.14 3.42
C THR A 89 0.71 -5.34 3.28
N LEU A 90 -0.23 -5.47 4.22
CA LEU A 90 -1.52 -4.79 4.18
C LEU A 90 -1.40 -3.26 4.28
N GLN A 91 -0.38 -2.73 4.95
CA GLN A 91 -0.14 -1.28 5.04
C GLN A 91 0.21 -0.66 3.68
N HIS A 92 0.84 -1.40 2.77
CA HIS A 92 1.16 -0.89 1.43
C HIS A 92 -0.03 -0.89 0.48
N PHE A 93 -1.19 -1.39 0.88
CA PHE A 93 -2.38 -1.44 0.04
C PHE A 93 -3.54 -0.67 0.65
N ARG A 94 -4.21 0.12 -0.18
CA ARG A 94 -5.39 0.91 0.20
C ARG A 94 -6.58 0.55 -0.67
N LEU A 95 -7.77 0.59 -0.07
CA LEU A 95 -9.02 0.50 -0.81
C LEU A 95 -9.41 1.90 -1.29
N PHE A 96 -9.44 2.11 -2.60
CA PHE A 96 -9.88 3.35 -3.21
C PHE A 96 -10.99 3.06 -4.22
N GLU A 97 -12.18 3.63 -4.02
CA GLU A 97 -13.34 3.44 -4.90
C GLU A 97 -13.63 1.95 -5.26
N ASN A 98 -13.45 1.05 -4.29
CA ASN A 98 -13.57 -0.42 -4.42
C ASN A 98 -12.44 -1.15 -5.16
N ILE A 99 -11.35 -0.45 -5.52
CA ILE A 99 -10.15 -1.04 -6.09
C ILE A 99 -9.06 -1.09 -5.02
N MET A 100 -8.38 -2.22 -4.90
CA MET A 100 -7.18 -2.32 -4.08
C MET A 100 -5.99 -1.80 -4.88
N ILE A 101 -5.37 -0.74 -4.37
CA ILE A 101 -4.19 -0.12 -4.98
C ILE A 101 -2.96 -0.40 -4.11
N HIS A 102 -1.83 -0.74 -4.72
CA HIS A 102 -0.54 -0.73 -4.04
C HIS A 102 -0.05 0.71 -4.01
N GLU A 103 -0.06 1.35 -2.83
CA GLU A 103 0.15 2.79 -2.68
C GLU A 103 1.44 3.24 -3.36
N LYS A 104 2.56 2.56 -3.09
CA LYS A 104 3.85 2.93 -3.67
C LYS A 104 3.89 2.80 -5.20
N SER A 105 3.33 1.73 -5.76
CA SER A 105 3.32 1.51 -7.22
C SER A 105 2.40 2.54 -7.91
N PHE A 106 1.25 2.80 -7.29
CA PHE A 106 0.31 3.81 -7.73
C PHE A 106 0.93 5.21 -7.69
N CYS A 107 1.58 5.59 -6.59
CA CYS A 107 2.31 6.86 -6.46
C CYS A 107 3.42 6.98 -7.49
N GLN A 108 4.25 5.95 -7.66
CA GLN A 108 5.34 5.96 -8.63
C GLN A 108 4.83 6.19 -10.06
N LYS A 109 3.71 5.56 -10.45
CA LYS A 109 3.08 5.80 -11.75
C LYS A 109 2.68 7.26 -11.91
N HIS A 110 2.01 7.86 -10.92
CA HIS A 110 1.59 9.25 -11.00
C HIS A 110 2.77 10.23 -10.96
N LEU A 111 3.81 9.93 -10.20
CA LEU A 111 5.06 10.68 -10.16
C LEU A 111 5.75 10.68 -11.54
N LEU A 112 5.87 9.51 -12.18
CA LEU A 112 6.42 9.40 -13.54
C LEU A 112 5.59 10.16 -14.56
N ASN A 113 4.25 10.10 -14.47
CA ASN A 113 3.37 10.90 -15.32
C ASN A 113 3.64 12.40 -15.17
N VAL A 114 3.75 12.91 -13.92
CA VAL A 114 4.05 14.32 -13.67
C VAL A 114 5.38 14.70 -14.31
N ILE A 115 6.43 13.91 -14.14
CA ILE A 115 7.77 14.15 -14.71
C ILE A 115 7.73 14.14 -16.25
N GLN A 116 7.08 13.14 -16.85
CA GLN A 116 7.06 12.99 -18.30
C GLN A 116 6.27 14.12 -18.99
N HIS A 117 5.12 14.50 -18.44
CA HIS A 117 4.32 15.60 -18.99
C HIS A 117 4.97 16.97 -18.75
N THR A 118 5.68 17.10 -17.63
CA THR A 118 6.58 18.23 -17.35
C THR A 118 7.62 18.38 -18.45
N GLN A 119 8.36 17.31 -18.77
CA GLN A 119 9.35 17.33 -19.85
C GLN A 119 8.72 17.65 -21.22
N SER A 120 7.54 17.12 -21.50
CA SER A 120 6.81 17.43 -22.73
C SER A 120 6.48 18.93 -22.88
N LEU A 121 6.09 19.61 -21.79
CA LEU A 121 5.77 21.04 -21.81
C LEU A 121 6.98 21.93 -22.09
N GLN A 122 8.19 21.47 -21.76
CA GLN A 122 9.43 22.19 -22.07
C GLN A 122 9.65 22.31 -23.58
N LEU A 123 9.19 21.31 -24.33
CA LEU A 123 9.29 21.28 -25.79
C LEU A 123 8.13 22.06 -26.44
N SER A 124 6.91 21.94 -25.89
CA SER A 124 5.75 22.71 -26.35
C SER A 124 4.63 22.71 -25.32
N ILE A 125 4.08 23.89 -25.01
CA ILE A 125 2.94 24.01 -24.11
C ILE A 125 1.69 23.40 -24.77
N ASN A 126 1.05 22.44 -24.10
CA ASN A 126 -0.19 21.84 -24.55
C ASN A 126 -1.11 21.52 -23.36
N LYS A 127 -2.42 21.61 -23.61
CA LYS A 127 -3.45 21.46 -22.57
C LYS A 127 -3.47 20.05 -21.97
N GLN A 128 -3.22 19.02 -22.77
CA GLN A 128 -3.26 17.63 -22.31
C GLN A 128 -2.20 17.36 -21.22
N SER A 129 -0.97 17.85 -21.40
CA SER A 129 0.09 17.70 -20.40
C SER A 129 -0.22 18.49 -19.12
N LEU A 130 -0.81 19.68 -19.24
CA LEU A 130 -1.22 20.47 -18.06
C LEU A 130 -2.30 19.74 -17.25
N ASP A 131 -3.34 19.24 -17.93
CA ASP A 131 -4.43 18.49 -17.28
C ASP A 131 -3.89 17.20 -16.62
N ALA A 132 -2.95 16.51 -17.27
CA ALA A 132 -2.33 15.29 -16.73
C ALA A 132 -1.49 15.54 -15.46
N ILE A 133 -0.73 16.64 -15.44
CA ILE A 133 0.04 17.08 -14.27
C ILE A 133 -0.91 17.45 -13.12
N GLN A 134 -1.95 18.24 -13.40
CA GLN A 134 -2.90 18.65 -12.36
C GLN A 134 -3.63 17.46 -11.75
N ASN A 135 -4.10 16.52 -12.58
CA ASN A 135 -4.77 15.32 -12.12
C ASN A 135 -3.83 14.41 -11.31
N SER A 136 -2.65 14.08 -11.84
CA SER A 136 -1.70 13.21 -11.14
C SER A 136 -1.16 13.85 -9.86
N GLY A 137 -0.96 15.16 -9.88
CA GLY A 137 -0.59 15.94 -8.71
C GLY A 137 -1.64 15.88 -7.61
N LYS A 138 -2.91 16.13 -7.95
CA LYS A 138 -4.03 16.01 -7.02
C LYS A 138 -4.12 14.59 -6.43
N THR A 139 -3.97 13.56 -7.27
CA THR A 139 -3.96 12.17 -6.83
C THR A 139 -2.83 11.87 -5.83
N LEU A 140 -1.62 12.38 -6.08
CA LEU A 140 -0.48 12.20 -5.15
C LEU A 140 -0.73 12.86 -3.80
N ILE A 141 -1.47 13.97 -3.76
CA ILE A 141 -1.84 14.67 -2.54
C ILE A 141 -2.89 13.90 -1.74
N GLU A 142 -3.97 13.46 -2.41
CA GLU A 142 -5.13 12.88 -1.73
C GLU A 142 -4.87 11.43 -1.27
N ILE A 143 -4.02 10.71 -1.99
CA ILE A 143 -3.87 9.27 -1.85
C ILE A 143 -2.41 8.87 -1.62
N GLY A 144 -1.45 9.73 -1.96
CA GLY A 144 -0.05 9.36 -1.96
C GLY A 144 0.62 9.40 -0.59
N ASP A 145 1.63 8.55 -0.44
CA ASP A 145 2.54 8.59 0.70
C ASP A 145 3.36 9.90 0.64
N GLU A 146 3.48 10.57 1.77
CA GLU A 146 4.34 11.74 1.99
C GLU A 146 5.74 11.57 1.39
N GLN A 147 6.34 10.38 1.54
CA GLN A 147 7.66 10.07 0.97
C GLN A 147 7.68 10.18 -0.56
N CYS A 148 6.59 9.83 -1.23
CA CYS A 148 6.48 9.93 -2.68
C CYS A 148 6.38 11.38 -3.16
N ILE A 149 5.71 12.25 -2.39
CA ILE A 149 5.67 13.68 -2.67
C ILE A 149 7.07 14.29 -2.52
N ASN A 150 7.79 13.94 -1.45
CA ASN A 150 9.18 14.39 -1.25
C ASN A 150 10.10 13.93 -2.39
N GLN A 151 9.99 12.68 -2.84
CA GLN A 151 10.75 12.18 -3.99
C GLN A 151 10.45 12.94 -5.29
N LEU A 152 9.18 13.31 -5.53
CA LEU A 152 8.82 14.14 -6.68
C LEU A 152 9.52 15.50 -6.59
N ILE A 153 9.48 16.14 -5.42
CA ILE A 153 10.11 17.43 -5.19
C ILE A 153 11.62 17.36 -5.43
N GLU A 154 12.29 16.36 -4.85
CA GLU A 154 13.72 16.13 -5.04
C GLU A 154 14.07 15.95 -6.52
N LEU A 155 13.33 15.10 -7.24
CA LEU A 155 13.55 14.86 -8.67
C LEU A 155 13.34 16.15 -9.48
N MET A 156 12.31 16.94 -9.16
CA MET A 156 12.06 18.21 -9.83
C MET A 156 13.16 19.25 -9.53
N GLN A 157 13.71 19.27 -8.32
CA GLN A 157 14.83 20.13 -7.94
C GLN A 157 16.13 19.72 -8.63
N GLN A 158 16.36 18.43 -8.88
CA GLN A 158 17.56 17.94 -9.59
C GLN A 158 17.57 18.33 -11.08
N HIS A 159 16.39 18.58 -11.67
CA HIS A 159 16.25 18.97 -13.08
C HIS A 159 16.01 20.49 -13.26
N GLN A 160 16.64 21.28 -12.38
CA GLN A 160 16.54 22.75 -12.25
C GLN A 160 17.06 23.59 -13.43
N ASP A 161 17.40 23.02 -14.58
CA ASP A 161 17.84 23.79 -15.76
C ASP A 161 16.71 24.08 -16.77
N GLN A 162 15.49 23.61 -16.51
CA GLN A 162 14.32 23.78 -17.39
C GLN A 162 13.21 24.67 -16.75
N SER A 163 13.60 25.67 -15.94
CA SER A 163 13.41 25.59 -14.49
C SER A 163 12.32 26.42 -13.81
N ARG A 164 11.87 27.53 -14.40
CA ARG A 164 11.06 28.49 -13.62
C ARG A 164 9.65 27.98 -13.30
N TYR A 165 9.04 27.29 -14.25
CA TYR A 165 7.69 26.72 -14.09
C TYR A 165 7.71 25.44 -13.23
N PHE A 166 8.72 24.57 -13.37
CA PHE A 166 8.84 23.38 -12.50
C PHE A 166 9.18 23.72 -11.07
N SER A 167 10.00 24.76 -10.84
CA SER A 167 10.24 25.25 -9.50
C SER A 167 8.95 25.78 -8.85
N GLN A 168 8.08 26.46 -9.61
CA GLN A 168 6.77 26.90 -9.13
C GLN A 168 5.82 25.74 -8.83
N LEU A 169 5.79 24.71 -9.68
CA LEU A 169 4.97 23.52 -9.48
C LEU A 169 5.46 22.67 -8.28
N ALA A 170 6.78 22.50 -8.13
CA ALA A 170 7.38 21.85 -6.97
C ALA A 170 7.10 22.64 -5.68
N ASN A 171 7.23 23.98 -5.71
CA ASN A 171 6.90 24.84 -4.58
C ASN A 171 5.40 24.78 -4.23
N TYR A 172 4.52 24.64 -5.22
CA TYR A 172 3.10 24.40 -4.99
C TYR A 172 2.89 23.07 -4.24
N PHE A 173 3.50 21.97 -4.68
CA PHE A 173 3.39 20.68 -3.97
C PHE A 173 4.03 20.69 -2.59
N LEU A 174 5.17 21.37 -2.40
CA LEU A 174 5.79 21.59 -1.09
C LEU A 174 4.87 22.36 -0.14
N SER A 175 4.27 23.45 -0.62
CA SER A 175 3.34 24.26 0.18
C SER A 175 2.11 23.46 0.55
N LEU A 176 1.60 22.66 -0.39
CA LEU A 176 0.41 21.87 -0.19
C LEU A 176 0.66 20.70 0.76
N LYS A 177 1.80 20.02 0.65
CA LYS A 177 2.29 19.05 1.65
C LYS A 177 2.38 19.69 3.04
N ALA A 178 3.00 20.87 3.16
CA ALA A 178 3.10 21.57 4.44
C ALA A 178 1.73 21.94 5.04
N VAL A 179 0.71 22.22 4.20
CA VAL A 179 -0.67 22.45 4.67
C VAL A 179 -1.28 21.17 5.24
N TYR A 180 -1.03 20.01 4.63
CA TYR A 180 -1.46 18.71 5.18
C TYR A 180 -0.76 18.38 6.49
N ASP A 181 0.56 18.59 6.57
CA ASP A 181 1.34 18.28 7.77
C ASP A 181 0.91 19.13 8.99
N ASN A 182 0.48 20.37 8.77
CA ASN A 182 0.12 21.31 9.82
C ASN A 182 -1.37 21.27 10.23
N ASN A 183 -2.18 20.38 9.66
CA ASN A 183 -3.61 20.29 9.95
C ASN A 183 -4.01 18.86 10.40
N PRO A 184 -3.86 18.53 11.70
CA PRO A 184 -4.08 17.18 12.22
C PRO A 184 -5.54 16.72 12.29
N LEU A 185 -6.50 17.45 11.69
CA LEU A 185 -7.95 17.22 11.84
C LEU A 185 -8.73 17.05 10.53
N CYS A 186 -8.08 16.73 9.41
CA CYS A 186 -8.76 16.22 8.21
C CYS A 186 -8.47 14.73 8.00
N HIS A 187 -8.86 13.90 8.97
CA HIS A 187 -9.32 12.50 8.77
C HIS A 187 -10.07 12.02 10.00
#